data_AF-A0A836W0K2-F1
#
_entry.id   AF-A0A836W0K2-F1
#
_cell.length_a   1.000
_cell.length_b   1.000
_cell.length_c   1.000
_cell.angle_alpha   90.00
_cell.angle_beta   90.00
_cell.angle_gamma   90.00
#
_symmetry.space_group_name_H-M   'P 1'
#
loop_
_entity.id
_entity.type
_entity.pdbx_description
1 polymer ?
#
loop_
_entity_poly.entity_id
_entity_poly.type
_entity_poly.pdbx_seq_one_letter_code
_entity_poly.pdbx_strand_id
1 'polypeptide(L)' 'MTRWAGRDRPAFSPDAIHQVYRLSGGVPRRINRVCDLALLAACSEEQQFVTGEVVESVYRDLIPAGSIEQPAAADT' A
#
# COMPACT_ATOMS: atom_id res chain seq x y z
N MET A 1 16.23 0.38 20.86
CA MET A 1 14.76 0.42 20.99
C MET A 1 14.23 1.14 19.76
N THR A 2 13.87 0.40 18.71
CA THR A 2 13.52 0.99 17.41
C THR A 2 12.05 1.40 17.45
N ARG A 3 11.77 2.68 17.67
CA ARG A 3 10.41 3.22 17.67
C ARG A 3 9.97 3.41 16.21
N TRP A 4 8.88 2.76 15.80
CA TRP A 4 8.37 2.87 14.43
C TRP A 4 7.32 3.96 14.35
N ALA A 5 7.64 5.10 13.71
CA ALA A 5 6.69 6.20 13.50
C ALA A 5 5.87 6.55 14.77
N GLY A 6 6.54 6.68 15.91
CA GLY A 6 5.89 6.99 17.19
C GLY A 6 5.21 5.81 17.90
N ARG A 7 5.10 4.64 17.25
CA ARG A 7 4.45 3.41 17.75
C ARG A 7 5.47 2.34 18.17
N ASP A 8 5.02 1.47 19.07
CA ASP A 8 5.75 0.26 19.49
C ASP A 8 5.54 -0.92 18.53
N ARG A 9 4.66 -0.78 17.53
CA ARG A 9 4.35 -1.79 16.53
C ARG A 9 4.38 -1.20 15.11
N PRO A 10 4.79 -1.99 14.10
CA PRO A 10 4.76 -1.55 12.71
C PRO A 10 3.33 -1.25 12.25
N ALA A 11 3.19 -0.22 11.44
CA ALA A 11 1.92 0.21 10.88
C ALA A 11 1.39 -0.74 9.80
N PHE A 12 2.29 -1.47 9.13
CA PHE A 12 2.00 -2.36 8.02
C PHE A 12 2.32 -3.80 8.41
N SER A 13 1.43 -4.71 8.03
CA SER A 13 1.70 -6.14 8.06
C SER A 13 2.75 -6.52 7.00
N PRO A 14 3.46 -7.65 7.16
CA PRO A 14 4.40 -8.13 6.14
C PRO A 14 3.75 -8.30 4.75
N ASP A 15 2.51 -8.78 4.71
CA ASP A 15 1.76 -8.95 3.46
C ASP A 15 1.42 -7.60 2.80
N ALA A 16 1.06 -6.59 3.60
CA ALA A 16 0.85 -5.22 3.10
C ALA A 16 2.12 -4.66 2.45
N ILE A 17 3.30 -4.89 3.04
CA ILE A 17 4.58 -4.46 2.46
C ILE A 17 4.82 -5.13 1.11
N HIS A 18 4.56 -6.44 1.00
CA HIS A 18 4.67 -7.17 -0.25
C HIS A 18 3.72 -6.62 -1.32
N GLN A 19 2.47 -6.31 -0.94
CA GLN A 19 1.51 -5.72 -1.87
C GLN A 19 1.88 -4.31 -2.31
N VAL A 20 2.34 -3.46 -1.40
CA VAL A 20 2.82 -2.12 -1.75
C VAL A 20 3.94 -2.23 -2.78
N TYR A 21 4.91 -3.13 -2.59
CA TYR A 21 6.00 -3.33 -3.54
C TYR A 21 5.49 -3.79 -4.91
N ARG A 22 4.65 -4.84 -4.95
CA ARG A 22 4.09 -5.38 -6.20
C ARG A 22 3.28 -4.33 -6.98
N LEU A 23 2.40 -3.60 -6.30
CA LEU A 23 1.48 -2.65 -6.94
C LEU A 23 2.16 -1.32 -7.30
N SER A 24 3.22 -0.92 -6.58
CA SER A 24 3.99 0.27 -6.91
C SER A 24 5.06 0.03 -7.97
N GLY A 25 5.44 -1.23 -8.23
CA GLY A 25 6.57 -1.58 -9.09
C GLY A 25 7.92 -1.13 -8.52
N GLY A 26 8.01 -0.91 -7.21
CA GLY A 26 9.21 -0.39 -6.54
C GLY A 26 9.48 1.10 -6.76
N VAL A 27 8.59 1.84 -7.42
CA VAL A 27 8.78 3.28 -7.69
C VAL A 27 8.56 4.07 -6.40
N PRO A 28 9.56 4.81 -5.86
CA PRO A 28 9.46 5.46 -4.55
C PRO A 28 8.25 6.40 -4.40
N ARG A 29 7.94 7.18 -5.44
CA ARG A 29 6.75 8.06 -5.43
C ARG A 29 5.44 7.29 -5.37
N ARG A 30 5.33 6.14 -6.06
CA ARG A 30 4.13 5.29 -6.02
C ARG A 30 4.00 4.59 -4.68
N ILE A 31 5.11 4.10 -4.12
CA ILE A 31 5.16 3.51 -2.77
C ILE A 31 4.55 4.49 -1.76
N ASN A 32 5.09 5.71 -1.69
CA ASN A 32 4.61 6.71 -0.73
C ASN A 32 3.12 7.01 -0.92
N ARG A 33 2.67 7.18 -2.17
CA ARG A 33 1.26 7.43 -2.50
C ARG A 33 0.33 6.32 -1.99
N VAL A 34 0.71 5.05 -2.23
CA VAL A 34 -0.07 3.89 -1.78
C VAL A 34 -0.06 3.80 -0.25
N CYS A 35 1.10 4.02 0.39
CA CYS A 35 1.20 4.01 1.85
C CYS A 35 0.34 5.09 2.50
N ASP A 36 0.36 6.32 2.00
CA ASP A 36 -0.41 7.44 2.55
C ASP A 36 -1.91 7.15 2.50
N LEU A 37 -2.39 6.63 1.37
CA LEU A 37 -3.80 6.31 1.19
C LEU A 37 -4.21 5.07 1.99
N ALA A 38 -3.35 4.06 2.08
CA ALA A 38 -3.60 2.88 2.91
C ALA A 38 -3.68 3.25 4.39
N LEU A 39 -2.86 4.19 4.86
CA LEU A 39 -2.94 4.72 6.23
C LEU A 39 -4.24 5.50 6.45
N LEU A 40 -4.67 6.31 5.48
CA LEU A 40 -5.94 7.05 5.56
C LEU A 40 -7.16 6.12 5.55
N ALA A 41 -7.16 5.10 4.70
CA ALA A 41 -8.21 4.10 4.64
C ALA A 41 -8.30 3.29 5.95
N ALA A 42 -7.16 2.78 6.44
CA ALA A 42 -7.12 2.08 7.72
C ALA A 42 -7.59 2.97 8.88
N CYS A 43 -7.23 4.25 8.90
CA CYS A 43 -7.72 5.21 9.89
C CYS A 43 -9.24 5.40 9.80
N SER A 44 -9.79 5.49 8.59
CA SER A 44 -11.23 5.65 8.35
C SER A 44 -12.03 4.42 8.78
N GLU A 45 -11.43 3.23 8.70
CA GLU A 45 -12.01 1.96 9.16
C GLU A 45 -11.67 1.63 10.63
N GLU A 46 -11.09 2.58 11.39
CA GLU A 46 -10.63 2.40 12.77
C GLU A 46 -9.63 1.23 12.95
N GLN A 47 -8.96 0.81 11.89
CA GLN A 47 -7.95 -0.23 11.91
C GLN A 47 -6.61 0.30 12.43
N GLN A 48 -6.02 -0.40 13.40
CA GLN A 48 -4.73 -0.02 13.97
C GLN A 48 -3.53 -0.43 13.09
N PHE A 49 -3.75 -1.26 12.08
CA PHE A 49 -2.73 -1.85 11.20
C PHE A 49 -3.23 -1.94 9.76
N VAL A 50 -2.32 -1.80 8.80
CA VAL A 50 -2.59 -1.93 7.37
C VAL A 50 -2.32 -3.38 6.92
N THR A 51 -3.34 -4.03 6.36
CA THR A 51 -3.26 -5.37 5.75
C THR A 51 -3.07 -5.27 4.23
N GLY A 52 -2.69 -6.38 3.58
CA GLY A 52 -2.61 -6.42 2.11
C GLY A 52 -3.96 -6.16 1.44
N GLU A 53 -5.07 -6.54 2.07
CA GLU A 53 -6.43 -6.27 1.60
C GLU A 53 -6.73 -4.77 1.54
N VAL A 54 -6.36 -4.02 2.59
CA VAL A 54 -6.51 -2.56 2.62
C VAL A 54 -5.68 -1.91 1.50
N VAL A 55 -4.45 -2.38 1.30
CA VAL A 55 -3.56 -1.88 0.23
C VAL A 55 -4.16 -2.14 -1.15
N GLU A 56 -4.70 -3.34 -1.39
CA GLU A 56 -5.32 -3.70 -2.66
C GLU A 56 -6.58 -2.88 -2.93
N SER A 57 -7.43 -2.72 -1.91
CA SER A 57 -8.65 -1.90 -1.98
C SER A 57 -8.32 -0.46 -2.38
N VAL A 58 -7.40 0.16 -1.66
CA VAL A 58 -6.95 1.54 -1.94
C VAL A 58 -6.31 1.67 -3.32
N TYR A 59 -5.51 0.69 -3.73
CA TYR A 59 -4.87 0.72 -5.05
C TYR A 59 -5.91 0.62 -6.18
N ARG A 60 -7.00 -0.13 -5.97
CA ARG A 60 -8.11 -0.21 -6.93
C ARG A 60 -8.83 1.14 -7.04
N ASP A 61 -9.06 1.82 -5.92
CA ASP A 61 -9.71 3.14 -5.90
C ASP A 61 -8.83 4.25 -6.51
N LEU A 62 -7.51 4.11 -6.40
CA LEU A 62 -6.51 5.00 -7.01
C LEU A 62 -6.50 4.95 -8.53
N ILE A 63 -6.95 3.85 -9.14
CA ILE A 63 -7.09 3.71 -10.58
C ILE A 63 -8.57 3.96 -10.92
N PRO A 64 -9.00 5.23 -11.12
CA PRO A 64 -10.24 5.46 -11.83
C PRO A 64 -10.12 4.75 -13.19
N ALA A 65 -11.23 4.19 -13.69
CA ALA A 65 -11.32 3.35 -14.88
C ALA A 65 -10.89 4.00 -16.22
N GLY A 66 -9.94 4.95 -16.22
CA GLY A 66 -9.56 5.79 -17.35
C GLY A 66 -8.06 6.08 -17.50
N SER A 67 -7.15 5.26 -16.99
CA SER A 67 -5.74 5.29 -17.45
C SER A 67 -5.13 3.90 -17.29
N ILE A 68 -5.32 3.08 -18.32
CA ILE A 68 -4.56 1.85 -18.53
C ILE A 68 -3.10 2.26 -18.74
N GLU A 69 -2.26 2.01 -17.75
CA GLU A 69 -0.84 1.72 -17.99
C GLU A 69 -0.37 0.69 -16.96
N GLN A 70 -0.70 -0.57 -17.25
CA GLN A 70 0.07 -1.72 -16.80
C GLN A 70 0.61 -2.45 -18.05
N PRO A 71 1.90 -2.31 -18.33
CA PRO A 71 2.75 -3.44 -18.70
C PRO A 71 3.80 -3.59 -17.59
N ALA A 72 4.26 -4.76 -17.17
CA ALA A 72 4.30 -6.04 -17.83
C ALA A 72 4.16 -7.14 -16.76
N ALA A 73 3.21 -8.04 -16.99
CA ALA A 73 3.33 -9.39 -16.48
C ALA A 73 4.44 -10.09 -17.28
N ALA A 74 5.42 -10.59 -16.54
CA ALA A 74 6.16 -11.83 -16.79
C ALA A 74 6.48 -12.19 -18.25
N ASP A 75 7.68 -11.79 -18.69
CA ASP A 75 8.46 -12.59 -19.64
C ASP A 75 9.65 -13.21 -18.90
N THR A 76 9.58 -14.53 -18.74
CA THR A 76 10.64 -15.56 -18.53
C THR A 76 10.29 -16.51 -17.39
#